data_AF-A0A0D6KAL8-F1
#
_entry.id   AF-A0A0D6KAL8-F1
#
_cell.length_a   1.000
_cell.length_b   1.000
_cell.length_c   1.000
_cell.angle_alpha   90.00
_cell.angle_beta   90.00
_cell.angle_gamma   90.00
#
_symmetry.space_group_name_H-M   'P 1'
#
loop_
_entity.id
_entity.type
_entity.pdbx_description
1 polymer ?
#
loop_
_entity_poly.entity_id
_entity_poly.type
_entity_poly.pdbx_seq_one_letter_code
_entity_poly.pdbx_strand_id
1 'polypeptide(L)'
;MTETKPSRVTRRGRIFPQIQWAEEKKLAKKTSQEEFYQRCKPIFDRVQPELIKTHYNWYMAVEPESREYFVDKDEMTAIKMSRQKHPNCPVFVFKINDTGVAGTI
;
A
#
# COMPACT_ATOMS: atom_id res chain seq x y z
N MET A 1 -40.06 7.97 36.88
CA MET A 1 -38.78 8.68 36.77
C MET A 1 -37.77 7.74 36.15
N THR A 2 -37.51 7.86 34.85
CA THR A 2 -36.58 6.99 34.12
C THR A 2 -35.21 7.68 34.05
N GLU A 3 -34.29 7.30 34.93
CA GLU A 3 -32.91 7.79 34.86
C GLU A 3 -32.17 7.13 33.68
N THR A 4 -31.77 7.96 32.72
CA THR A 4 -30.99 7.55 31.56
C THR A 4 -29.52 7.46 31.97
N LYS A 5 -28.92 6.27 31.89
CA LYS A 5 -27.49 6.07 32.22
C LYS A 5 -26.62 6.96 31.31
N PRO A 6 -25.60 7.66 31.86
CA PRO A 6 -24.72 8.51 31.06
C PRO A 6 -23.90 7.65 30.08
N SER A 7 -23.99 8.00 28.80
CA SER A 7 -23.16 7.44 27.73
C SER A 7 -21.68 7.67 28.05
N ARG A 8 -20.88 6.59 28.05
CA ARG A 8 -19.44 6.65 28.31
C ARG A 8 -18.74 7.35 27.15
N VAL A 9 -18.29 8.59 27.35
CA VAL A 9 -17.47 9.32 26.37
C VAL A 9 -16.13 8.60 26.21
N THR A 10 -15.94 7.92 25.07
CA THR A 10 -14.64 7.33 24.72
C THR A 10 -13.59 8.44 24.60
N ARG A 11 -12.58 8.44 25.47
CA ARG A 11 -11.46 9.41 25.40
C ARG A 11 -10.60 9.10 24.17
N ARG A 12 -10.98 9.64 23.01
CA ARG A 12 -10.17 9.60 21.78
C ARG A 12 -9.14 10.73 21.79
N GLY A 13 -8.27 10.74 22.80
CA GLY A 13 -7.14 11.66 22.82
C GLY A 13 -6.25 11.39 21.60
N ARG A 14 -6.05 12.40 20.75
CA ARG A 14 -5.07 12.31 19.67
C ARG A 14 -3.71 12.10 20.31
N ILE A 15 -2.99 11.04 19.92
CA ILE A 15 -1.72 10.64 20.56
C ILE A 15 -0.69 11.77 20.49
N PHE A 16 -0.71 12.59 19.43
CA PHE A 16 0.11 13.79 19.28
C PHE A 16 -0.70 14.96 18.69
N PRO A 17 -1.34 15.81 19.52
CA PRO A 17 -2.14 16.94 19.05
C PRO A 17 -1.30 18.06 18.43
N GLN A 18 -0.01 18.13 18.78
CA GLN A 18 0.96 19.12 18.28
C GLN A 18 1.43 18.81 16.86
N ILE A 19 1.40 17.54 16.44
CA ILE A 19 1.83 17.10 15.11
C ILE A 19 0.61 17.13 14.18
N GLN A 20 0.37 18.30 13.60
CA GLN A 20 -0.65 18.49 12.57
C GLN A 20 0.01 18.82 11.24
N TRP A 21 -0.33 18.06 10.20
CA TRP A 21 0.11 18.39 8.86
C TRP A 21 -0.79 19.47 8.28
N ALA A 22 -0.15 20.52 7.75
CA ALA A 22 -0.80 21.48 6.86
C ALA A 22 -1.41 20.76 5.65
N GLU A 23 -2.42 21.39 5.05
CA GLU A 23 -3.13 20.84 3.90
C GLU A 23 -2.21 20.64 2.69
N GLU A 24 -1.31 21.60 2.44
CA GLU A 24 -0.28 21.52 1.40
C GLU A 24 0.61 20.28 1.56
N LYS A 25 1.04 19.98 2.80
CA LYS A 25 1.88 18.81 3.08
C LYS A 25 1.14 17.49 2.84
N LYS A 26 -0.16 17.45 3.16
CA LYS A 26 -1.00 16.28 2.85
C LYS A 26 -1.16 16.10 1.35
N LEU A 27 -1.40 17.18 0.62
CA LEU A 27 -1.56 17.15 -0.83
C LEU A 27 -0.27 16.68 -1.49
N ALA A 28 0.88 17.29 -1.16
CA ALA A 28 2.19 16.86 -1.65
C ALA A 28 2.47 15.38 -1.39
N LYS A 29 2.11 14.87 -0.20
CA LYS A 29 2.26 13.44 0.11
C LYS A 29 1.38 12.55 -0.78
N LYS A 30 0.13 12.94 -1.02
CA LYS A 30 -0.78 12.22 -1.92
C LYS A 30 -0.26 12.22 -3.36
N THR A 31 0.16 13.38 -3.87
CA THR A 31 0.71 13.51 -5.22
C THR A 31 1.93 12.63 -5.41
N SER A 32 2.87 12.63 -4.46
CA SER A 32 4.05 11.76 -4.50
C SER A 32 3.70 10.27 -4.48
N GLN A 33 2.67 9.86 -3.74
CA GLN A 33 2.20 8.48 -3.73
C GLN A 33 1.56 8.09 -5.06
N GLU A 34 0.77 8.98 -5.64
CA GLU A 34 0.12 8.77 -6.94
C GLU A 34 1.16 8.66 -8.05
N GLU A 35 2.12 9.59 -8.12
CA GLU A 35 3.23 9.53 -9.08
C GLU A 35 4.02 8.23 -8.98
N PHE A 36 4.26 7.75 -7.76
CA PHE A 36 4.95 6.49 -7.53
C PHE A 36 4.13 5.28 -8.00
N TYR A 37 2.83 5.26 -7.72
CA TYR A 37 1.90 4.25 -8.22
C TYR A 37 1.85 4.23 -9.75
N GLN A 38 1.72 5.40 -10.40
CA GLN A 38 1.66 5.54 -11.85
C GLN A 38 2.92 5.04 -12.56
N ARG A 39 4.09 5.09 -11.91
CA ARG A 39 5.33 4.48 -12.43
C ARG A 39 5.33 2.96 -12.35
N CYS A 40 4.77 2.39 -11.28
CA CYS A 40 4.77 0.95 -11.05
C CYS A 40 3.63 0.23 -11.80
N LYS A 41 2.48 0.88 -11.97
CA LYS A 41 1.26 0.31 -12.53
C LYS A 41 1.44 -0.28 -13.94
N PRO A 42 2.14 0.38 -14.89
CA PRO A 42 2.37 -0.20 -16.22
C PRO A 42 3.20 -1.48 -16.22
N ILE A 43 4.07 -1.68 -15.22
CA ILE A 43 4.83 -2.92 -15.06
C ILE A 43 3.88 -4.03 -14.62
N PHE A 44 3.05 -3.75 -13.61
CA PHE A 44 2.02 -4.67 -13.13
C PHE A 44 1.05 -5.08 -14.24
N ASP A 45 0.50 -4.12 -14.98
CA ASP A 45 -0.51 -4.38 -16.01
C ASP A 45 0.01 -5.30 -17.14
N ARG A 46 1.31 -5.28 -17.41
CA ARG A 46 1.92 -6.15 -18.42
C ARG A 46 2.02 -7.60 -17.96
N VAL A 47 2.31 -7.83 -16.68
CA VAL A 47 2.62 -9.17 -16.14
C VAL A 47 1.41 -9.83 -15.46
N GLN A 48 0.44 -9.04 -15.01
CA GLN A 48 -0.77 -9.50 -14.34
C GLN A 48 -1.54 -10.57 -15.15
N PRO A 49 -1.80 -10.43 -16.47
CA PRO A 49 -2.62 -11.40 -17.22
C PRO A 49 -2.00 -12.79 -17.29
N GLU A 50 -0.67 -12.89 -17.20
CA GLU A 50 0.05 -14.16 -17.20
C GLU A 50 0.11 -14.75 -15.79
N LEU A 51 0.44 -13.90 -14.80
CA LEU A 51 0.59 -14.33 -13.41
C LEU A 51 -0.74 -14.66 -12.73
N ILE A 52 -1.85 -14.03 -13.12
CA ILE A 52 -3.17 -14.30 -12.51
C ILE A 52 -3.61 -15.76 -12.70
N LYS A 53 -3.14 -16.43 -13.76
CA LYS A 53 -3.47 -17.83 -14.06
C LYS A 53 -2.81 -18.82 -13.10
N THR A 54 -1.68 -18.44 -12.51
CA THR A 54 -0.81 -19.34 -11.73
C THR A 54 -0.62 -18.89 -10.28
N HIS A 55 -0.70 -17.58 -10.03
CA HIS A 55 -0.37 -16.93 -8.76
C HIS A 55 -1.52 -16.02 -8.28
N TYR A 56 -2.77 -16.46 -8.47
CA TYR A 56 -3.93 -15.70 -8.00
C TYR A 56 -3.85 -15.44 -6.48
N ASN A 57 -4.16 -14.22 -6.07
CA ASN A 57 -4.05 -13.69 -4.71
C ASN A 57 -2.63 -13.61 -4.11
N TRP A 58 -1.58 -13.82 -4.90
CA TRP A 58 -0.21 -13.58 -4.45
C TRP A 58 0.10 -12.08 -4.49
N TYR A 59 1.21 -11.70 -3.84
CA TYR A 59 1.71 -10.34 -3.78
C TYR A 59 2.85 -10.14 -4.76
N MET A 60 2.87 -8.96 -5.40
CA MET A 60 3.93 -8.56 -6.30
C MET A 60 4.53 -7.23 -5.85
N ALA A 61 5.78 -7.25 -5.42
CA ALA A 61 6.56 -6.05 -5.14
C ALA A 61 7.22 -5.57 -6.44
N VAL A 62 6.88 -4.35 -6.87
CA VAL A 62 7.40 -3.73 -8.10
C VAL A 62 8.35 -2.60 -7.73
N GLU A 63 9.52 -2.61 -8.34
CA GLU A 63 10.51 -1.55 -8.21
C GLU A 63 10.52 -0.70 -9.50
N PRO A 64 10.21 0.62 -9.41
CA PRO A 64 9.93 1.41 -10.60
C PRO A 64 11.14 1.78 -11.45
N GLU A 65 12.36 1.83 -10.87
CA GLU A 65 13.56 2.29 -11.58
C GLU A 65 14.21 1.15 -12.36
N SER A 66 14.39 -0.02 -11.74
CA SER A 66 14.90 -1.21 -12.43
C SER A 66 13.86 -1.93 -13.29
N ARG A 67 12.56 -1.65 -13.05
CA ARG A 67 11.42 -2.35 -13.64
C ARG A 67 11.34 -3.84 -13.27
N GLU A 68 12.06 -4.25 -12.23
CA GLU A 68 11.99 -5.60 -11.71
C GLU A 68 10.80 -5.77 -10.78
N TYR A 69 10.32 -7.01 -10.71
CA TYR A 69 9.21 -7.39 -9.84
C TYR A 69 9.50 -8.72 -9.14
N PHE A 70 8.97 -8.85 -7.94
CA PHE A 70 9.16 -10.01 -7.07
C PHE A 70 7.79 -10.51 -6.62
N VAL A 71 7.54 -11.80 -6.79
CA VAL A 71 6.23 -12.41 -6.53
C VAL A 71 6.36 -13.43 -5.41
N ASP A 72 5.49 -13.33 -4.40
CA ASP A 72 5.40 -14.32 -3.33
C ASP A 72 3.97 -14.39 -2.80
N LYS A 73 3.61 -15.52 -2.17
CA LYS A 73 2.32 -15.66 -1.50
C LYS A 73 2.21 -14.78 -0.25
N ASP A 74 3.34 -14.45 0.37
CA ASP A 74 3.45 -13.57 1.53
C ASP A 74 4.01 -12.19 1.13
N GLU A 75 3.30 -11.13 1.51
CA GLU A 75 3.66 -9.74 1.19
C GLU A 75 5.05 -9.37 1.71
N MET A 76 5.36 -9.74 2.95
CA MET A 76 6.63 -9.39 3.59
C MET A 76 7.81 -10.08 2.90
N THR A 77 7.60 -11.30 2.40
CA THR A 77 8.60 -12.06 1.65
C THR A 77 8.86 -11.42 0.28
N ALA A 78 7.83 -11.00 -0.46
CA ALA A 78 8.00 -10.25 -1.71
C ALA A 78 8.78 -8.94 -1.51
N ILE A 79 8.46 -8.18 -0.45
CA ILE A 79 9.20 -6.95 -0.09
C ILE A 79 10.65 -7.27 0.28
N LYS A 80 10.89 -8.34 1.05
CA LYS A 80 12.23 -8.73 1.47
C LYS A 80 13.10 -9.12 0.28
N MET A 81 12.56 -9.88 -0.68
CA MET A 81 13.28 -10.22 -1.92
C MET A 81 13.68 -8.96 -2.69
N SER A 82 12.76 -7.99 -2.82
CA SER A 82 13.08 -6.73 -3.46
C SER A 82 14.18 -5.97 -2.71
N ARG A 83 14.09 -5.83 -1.39
CA ARG A 83 15.11 -5.13 -0.58
C ARG A 83 16.46 -5.82 -0.57
N GLN A 84 16.53 -7.14 -0.74
CA GLN A 84 17.80 -7.85 -0.86
C GLN A 84 18.57 -7.43 -2.12
N LYS A 85 17.85 -7.15 -3.21
CA LYS A 85 18.45 -6.74 -4.47
C LYS A 85 18.58 -5.21 -4.58
N HIS A 86 17.61 -4.48 -4.04
CA HIS A 86 17.48 -3.03 -4.09
C HIS A 86 17.27 -2.46 -2.68
N PRO A 87 18.32 -2.36 -1.83
CA PRO A 87 18.19 -2.08 -0.40
C PRO A 87 17.55 -0.74 -0.05
N ASN A 88 17.74 0.27 -0.90
CA ASN A 88 17.32 1.65 -0.65
C ASN A 88 16.18 2.10 -1.56
N CYS A 89 15.66 1.22 -2.43
CA CYS A 89 14.63 1.58 -3.38
C CYS A 89 13.24 1.33 -2.77
N PRO A 90 12.33 2.32 -2.83
CA PRO A 90 10.94 2.09 -2.47
C PRO A 90 10.30 1.15 -3.50
N VAL A 91 9.43 0.26 -3.01
CA VAL A 91 8.62 -0.62 -3.86
C VAL A 91 7.14 -0.40 -3.64
N PHE A 92 6.36 -0.62 -4.69
CA PHE A 92 4.91 -0.68 -4.62
C PHE A 92 4.47 -2.14 -4.62
N VAL A 93 3.60 -2.51 -3.68
CA VAL A 93 3.06 -3.87 -3.62
C VAL A 93 1.67 -3.90 -4.24
N PHE A 94 1.50 -4.77 -5.22
CA PHE A 94 0.20 -5.10 -5.81
C PHE A 94 -0.25 -6.48 -5.35
N LYS A 95 -1.56 -6.71 -5.43
CA LYS A 95 -2.11 -8.06 -5.33
C LYS A 95 -2.44 -8.58 -6.72
N ILE A 96 -2.02 -9.80 -7.02
CA ILE A 96 -2.32 -10.46 -8.29
C ILE A 96 -3.77 -10.97 -8.24
N ASN A 97 -4.70 -10.08 -8.50
CA ASN A 97 -6.14 -10.33 -8.64
C ASN A 97 -6.68 -9.47 -9.79
N ASP A 98 -7.99 -9.46 -10.02
CA ASP A 98 -8.58 -8.74 -11.15
C ASP A 98 -8.41 -7.21 -11.07
N THR A 99 -8.26 -6.67 -9.85
CA THR A 99 -8.20 -5.21 -9.60
C THR A 99 -6.79 -4.66 -9.37
N GLY A 100 -5.83 -5.51 -9.04
CA GLY A 100 -4.48 -5.11 -8.59
C GLY A 100 -4.41 -4.61 -7.14
N VAL A 101 -5.55 -4.50 -6.46
CA VAL A 101 -5.64 -3.84 -5.15
C VAL A 101 -5.40 -4.84 -4.00
N ALA A 102 -4.51 -4.47 -3.09
CA ALA A 102 -4.32 -5.12 -1.81
C ALA A 102 -5.20 -4.44 -0.74
N GLY A 103 -6.10 -5.21 -0.10
CA GLY A 103 -7.03 -4.71 0.92
C GLY A 103 -8.44 -4.43 0.39
N THR A 104 -9.26 -3.80 1.22
CA THR A 104 -10.64 -3.39 0.87
C THR A 104 -10.62 -1.94 0.36
N ILE A 105 -11.26 -1.70 -0.79
CA ILE A 105 -11.49 -0.35 -1.34
C ILE A 105 -12.60 0.33 -0.56
#